data_AF-A0A7V8SK99-F1
#
_entry.id   AF-A0A7V8SK99-F1
#
_cell.length_a   1.000
_cell.length_b   1.000
_cell.length_c   1.000
_cell.angle_alpha   90.00
_cell.angle_beta   90.00
_cell.angle_gamma   90.00
#
_symmetry.space_group_name_H-M   'P 1'
#
loop_
_entity.id
_entity.type
_entity.pdbx_description
1 polymer ?
#
loop_
_entity_poly.entity_id
_entity_poly.type
_entity_poly.pdbx_seq_one_letter_code
_entity_poly.pdbx_strand_id
1 'polypeptide(L)'
;MADDVARFASELATVAGVGGVFYALKSFKKSESDSKQAELSEMMKNSIEVLRLFSESIIPQIGKCQEVYLDMYESSFLEYQQIVFEKEGKRIEHLPPELKSATELECKIKAEYIGIFNQLEQVCAYISNDLIIDDVVYPTVHSVFIRFCDRHDDLLNHLTKDSTPYKHVHDVLYKWKRKSDRQMLEKQKEDVDKKLAKLK
;
A
#
# COMPACT_ATOMS: atom_id res chain seq x y z
N MET A 1 70.82 4.91 25.04
CA MET A 1 70.81 3.80 24.06
C MET A 1 69.60 2.89 24.23
N ALA A 2 69.39 2.21 25.37
CA ALA A 2 68.17 1.39 25.58
C ALA A 2 66.88 2.25 25.64
N ASP A 3 66.93 3.40 26.33
CA ASP A 3 65.77 4.31 26.44
C ASP A 3 65.39 4.99 25.12
N ASP A 4 66.38 5.26 24.25
CA ASP A 4 66.13 5.86 22.93
C ASP A 4 65.46 4.88 21.97
N VAL A 5 65.85 3.60 22.03
CA VAL A 5 65.23 2.51 21.27
C VAL A 5 63.80 2.26 21.74
N ALA A 6 63.55 2.31 23.05
CA ALA A 6 62.20 2.16 23.62
C ALA A 6 61.28 3.32 23.23
N ARG A 7 61.78 4.57 23.24
CA ARG A 7 61.03 5.75 22.78
C ARG A 7 60.69 5.66 21.29
N PHE A 8 61.67 5.32 20.46
CA PHE A 8 61.48 5.18 19.01
C PHE A 8 60.47 4.07 18.67
N ALA A 9 60.52 2.93 19.39
CA ALA A 9 59.55 1.85 19.21
C ALA A 9 58.12 2.25 19.65
N SER A 10 57.98 3.01 20.74
CA SER A 10 56.69 3.53 21.21
C SER A 10 56.08 4.56 20.24
N GLU A 11 56.91 5.41 19.64
CA GLU A 11 56.48 6.38 18.63
C GLU A 11 55.99 5.68 17.35
N LEU A 12 56.74 4.67 16.87
CA LEU A 12 56.33 3.83 15.75
C LEU A 12 55.02 3.08 16.02
N ALA A 13 54.86 2.50 17.21
CA ALA A 13 53.63 1.82 17.60
C ALA A 13 52.43 2.78 17.65
N THR A 14 52.64 4.02 18.10
CA THR A 14 51.61 5.05 18.14
C THR A 14 51.20 5.50 16.74
N VAL A 15 52.15 5.73 15.83
CA VAL A 15 51.88 6.08 14.43
C VAL A 15 51.15 4.95 13.71
N ALA A 16 51.57 3.70 13.91
CA ALA A 16 50.88 2.52 13.36
C ALA A 16 49.45 2.38 13.92
N GLY A 17 49.26 2.61 15.22
CA GLY A 17 47.95 2.61 15.87
C GLY A 17 47.00 3.67 15.32
N VAL A 18 47.47 4.91 15.17
CA VAL A 18 46.69 6.01 14.56
C VAL A 18 46.35 5.70 13.09
N GLY A 19 47.29 5.14 12.33
CA GLY A 19 47.05 4.69 10.96
C GLY A 19 45.98 3.60 10.88
N GLY A 20 46.01 2.64 11.80
CA GLY A 20 45.00 1.58 11.92
C GLY A 20 43.60 2.12 12.23
N VAL A 21 43.49 3.08 13.15
CA VAL A 21 42.22 3.76 13.47
C VAL A 21 41.68 4.52 12.26
N PHE A 22 42.53 5.22 11.51
CA PHE A 22 42.11 5.94 10.31
C PHE A 22 41.63 4.99 9.20
N TYR A 23 42.33 3.86 9.00
CA TYR A 23 41.91 2.83 8.06
C TYR A 23 40.58 2.19 8.46
N ALA A 24 40.39 1.87 9.76
CA ALA A 24 39.14 1.34 10.28
C ALA A 24 37.97 2.31 10.08
N LEU A 25 38.15 3.61 10.36
CA LEU A 25 37.12 4.63 10.12
C LEU A 25 36.78 4.78 8.63
N LYS A 26 37.77 4.74 7.74
CA LYS A 26 37.56 4.80 6.30
C LYS A 26 36.84 3.54 5.78
N SER A 27 37.24 2.36 6.28
CA SER A 27 36.59 1.09 5.96
C SER A 27 35.15 1.07 6.46
N PHE A 28 34.89 1.56 7.67
CA PHE A 28 33.55 1.64 8.25
C PHE A 28 32.63 2.57 7.45
N LYS A 29 33.12 3.77 7.06
CA LYS A 29 32.38 4.69 6.20
C LYS A 29 32.07 4.09 4.83
N LYS A 30 33.01 3.34 4.24
CA LYS A 30 32.80 2.65 2.97
C LYS A 30 31.79 1.50 3.10
N SER A 31 31.88 0.68 4.15
CA SER A 31 30.88 -0.38 4.39
C SER A 31 29.49 0.20 4.66
N GLU A 32 29.41 1.36 5.32
CA GLU A 32 28.14 2.06 5.55
C GLU A 32 27.55 2.58 4.22
N SER A 33 28.37 3.16 3.34
CA SER A 33 27.88 3.59 2.01
C SER A 33 27.44 2.43 1.13
N ASP A 34 28.22 1.34 1.13
CA ASP A 34 27.93 0.15 0.33
C ASP A 34 26.64 -0.53 0.84
N SER A 35 26.45 -0.57 2.18
CA SER A 35 25.21 -1.08 2.81
C SER A 35 23.99 -0.23 2.45
N LYS A 36 24.09 1.10 2.52
CA LYS A 36 22.98 2.00 2.15
C LYS A 36 22.62 1.87 0.67
N GLN A 37 23.61 1.68 -0.20
CA GLN A 37 23.36 1.46 -1.62
C GLN A 37 22.69 0.11 -1.88
N ALA A 38 23.10 -0.94 -1.16
CA ALA A 38 22.46 -2.25 -1.24
C ALA A 38 21.00 -2.20 -0.77
N GLU A 39 20.74 -1.57 0.38
CA GLU A 39 19.40 -1.36 0.94
C GLU A 39 18.51 -0.58 -0.04
N LEU A 40 18.99 0.54 -0.58
CA LEU A 40 18.24 1.31 -1.58
C LEU A 40 17.95 0.48 -2.84
N SER A 41 18.91 -0.32 -3.30
CA SER A 41 18.72 -1.20 -4.44
C SER A 41 17.68 -2.30 -4.15
N GLU A 42 17.63 -2.81 -2.93
CA GLU A 42 16.64 -3.79 -2.49
C GLU A 42 15.25 -3.16 -2.39
N MET A 43 15.12 -2.00 -1.76
CA MET A 43 13.88 -1.23 -1.71
C MET A 43 13.35 -0.90 -3.11
N MET A 44 14.24 -0.55 -4.05
CA MET A 44 13.86 -0.31 -5.44
C MET A 44 13.33 -1.59 -6.11
N LYS A 45 13.98 -2.74 -5.91
CA LYS A 45 13.49 -4.03 -6.43
C LYS A 45 12.12 -4.37 -5.87
N ASN A 46 11.93 -4.22 -4.56
CA ASN A 46 10.64 -4.43 -3.91
C ASN A 46 9.58 -3.47 -4.45
N SER A 47 9.95 -2.21 -4.72
CA SER A 47 9.04 -1.21 -5.31
C SER A 47 8.58 -1.65 -6.70
N ILE A 48 9.50 -2.13 -7.54
CA ILE A 48 9.20 -2.65 -8.87
C ILE A 48 8.28 -3.88 -8.76
N GLU A 49 8.55 -4.78 -7.82
CA GLU A 49 7.74 -5.97 -7.60
C GLU A 49 6.31 -5.61 -7.17
N VAL A 50 6.16 -4.65 -6.25
CA VAL A 50 4.84 -4.13 -5.86
C VAL A 50 4.09 -3.56 -7.07
N LEU A 51 4.74 -2.74 -7.89
CA LEU A 51 4.14 -2.20 -9.11
C LEU A 51 3.72 -3.32 -10.08
N ARG A 52 4.57 -4.33 -10.25
CA ARG A 52 4.32 -5.50 -11.10
C ARG A 52 3.12 -6.31 -10.60
N LEU A 53 3.04 -6.59 -9.31
CA LEU A 53 1.91 -7.28 -8.70
C LEU A 53 0.59 -6.53 -8.92
N PHE A 54 0.59 -5.21 -8.75
CA PHE A 54 -0.58 -4.38 -9.05
C PHE A 54 -0.98 -4.48 -10.53
N SER A 55 -0.04 -4.34 -11.47
CA SER A 55 -0.35 -4.33 -12.89
C SER A 55 -0.72 -5.70 -13.46
N GLU A 56 -0.03 -6.75 -13.04
CA GLU A 56 -0.16 -8.10 -13.62
C GLU A 56 -1.20 -8.95 -12.88
N SER A 57 -1.47 -8.66 -11.60
CA SER A 57 -2.35 -9.49 -10.77
C SER A 57 -3.55 -8.72 -10.23
N ILE A 58 -3.35 -7.75 -9.33
CA ILE A 58 -4.49 -7.22 -8.56
C ILE A 58 -5.45 -6.41 -9.44
N ILE A 59 -4.94 -5.53 -10.34
CA ILE A 59 -5.81 -4.74 -11.24
C ILE A 59 -6.62 -5.65 -12.18
N PRO A 60 -6.00 -6.61 -12.91
CA PRO A 60 -6.75 -7.57 -13.70
C PRO A 60 -7.76 -8.38 -12.90
N GLN A 61 -7.42 -8.80 -11.67
CA GLN A 61 -8.35 -9.54 -10.80
C GLN A 61 -9.53 -8.68 -10.38
N ILE A 62 -9.34 -7.39 -10.05
CA ILE A 62 -10.44 -6.47 -9.78
C ILE A 62 -11.43 -6.44 -10.95
N GLY A 63 -10.93 -6.36 -12.19
CA GLY A 63 -11.78 -6.39 -13.38
C GLY A 63 -12.59 -7.69 -13.49
N LYS A 64 -11.94 -8.84 -13.33
CA LYS A 64 -12.60 -10.16 -13.38
C LYS A 64 -13.63 -10.35 -12.28
N CYS A 65 -13.28 -10.02 -11.04
CA CYS A 65 -14.18 -10.11 -9.90
C CYS A 65 -15.37 -9.14 -10.05
N GLN A 66 -15.17 -7.98 -10.67
CA GLN A 66 -16.25 -7.03 -10.96
C GLN A 66 -17.26 -7.57 -11.96
N GLU A 67 -16.83 -8.24 -13.02
CA GLU A 67 -17.72 -8.90 -13.99
C GLU A 67 -18.54 -9.99 -13.30
N VAL A 68 -17.88 -10.91 -12.60
CA VAL A 68 -18.54 -12.01 -11.87
C VAL A 68 -19.53 -11.49 -10.83
N TYR A 69 -19.15 -10.44 -10.08
CA TYR A 69 -20.03 -9.81 -9.11
C TYR A 69 -21.30 -9.24 -9.75
N LEU A 70 -21.19 -8.56 -10.89
CA LEU A 70 -22.35 -7.97 -11.56
C LEU A 70 -23.32 -9.05 -12.02
N ASP A 71 -22.81 -10.12 -12.64
CA ASP A 71 -23.63 -11.25 -13.10
C ASP A 71 -24.34 -11.95 -11.93
N MET A 72 -23.63 -12.18 -10.82
CA MET A 72 -24.18 -12.80 -9.62
C MET A 72 -25.23 -11.91 -8.95
N TYR A 73 -24.98 -10.60 -8.87
CA TYR A 73 -25.90 -9.65 -8.26
C TYR A 73 -27.17 -9.50 -9.09
N GLU A 74 -27.06 -9.41 -10.41
CA GLU A 74 -28.21 -9.37 -11.32
C GLU A 74 -29.05 -10.64 -11.22
N SER A 75 -28.40 -11.82 -11.21
CA SER A 75 -29.09 -13.10 -11.04
C SER A 75 -29.85 -13.17 -9.72
N SER A 76 -29.20 -12.76 -8.62
CA SER A 76 -29.83 -12.73 -7.29
C SER A 76 -30.99 -11.75 -7.24
N PHE A 77 -30.85 -10.57 -7.87
CA PHE A 77 -31.92 -9.59 -7.95
C PHE A 77 -33.14 -10.12 -8.70
N LEU A 78 -32.95 -10.80 -9.83
CA LEU A 78 -34.03 -11.40 -10.60
C LEU A 78 -34.75 -12.50 -9.81
N GLU A 79 -34.02 -13.32 -9.05
CA GLU A 79 -34.59 -14.33 -8.17
C GLU A 79 -35.48 -13.68 -7.10
N TYR A 80 -34.99 -12.65 -6.41
CA TYR A 80 -35.80 -11.92 -5.43
C TYR A 80 -37.02 -11.25 -6.06
N GLN A 81 -36.88 -10.66 -7.24
CA GLN A 81 -38.00 -10.04 -7.96
C GLN A 81 -39.08 -11.07 -8.30
N GLN A 82 -38.69 -12.28 -8.74
CA GLN A 82 -39.62 -13.36 -9.01
C GLN A 82 -40.35 -13.82 -7.74
N ILE A 83 -39.63 -14.01 -6.63
CA ILE A 83 -40.23 -14.41 -5.34
C ILE A 83 -41.26 -13.38 -4.86
N VAL A 84 -40.95 -12.08 -4.95
CA VAL A 84 -41.88 -11.01 -4.55
C VAL A 84 -43.09 -10.95 -5.48
N PHE A 85 -42.88 -11.14 -6.79
CA PHE A 85 -43.97 -11.16 -7.75
C PHE A 85 -44.93 -12.33 -7.49
N GLU A 86 -44.43 -13.52 -7.19
CA GLU A 86 -45.24 -14.69 -6.87
C GLU A 86 -46.03 -14.53 -5.56
N LYS A 87 -45.44 -13.90 -4.55
CA LYS A 87 -46.07 -13.73 -3.22
C LYS A 87 -47.04 -12.55 -3.15
N GLU A 88 -46.72 -11.45 -3.83
CA GLU A 88 -47.41 -10.16 -3.67
C GLU A 88 -48.03 -9.63 -4.97
N GLY A 89 -47.75 -10.24 -6.12
CA GLY A 89 -48.19 -9.75 -7.43
C GLY A 89 -47.53 -8.44 -7.87
N LYS A 90 -46.42 -8.04 -7.21
CA LYS A 90 -45.73 -6.77 -7.44
C LYS A 90 -44.33 -7.00 -8.02
N ARG A 91 -43.91 -6.12 -8.91
CA ARG A 91 -42.50 -6.04 -9.35
C ARG A 91 -41.77 -5.01 -8.51
N ILE A 92 -40.58 -5.37 -8.03
CA ILE A 92 -39.67 -4.44 -7.36
C ILE A 92 -38.62 -3.95 -8.36
N GLU A 93 -38.31 -2.65 -8.31
CA GLU A 93 -37.24 -2.07 -9.11
C GLU A 93 -35.89 -2.15 -8.39
N HIS A 94 -35.92 -2.20 -7.05
CA HIS A 94 -34.74 -2.24 -6.19
C HIS A 94 -34.98 -3.18 -4.99
N LEU A 95 -33.93 -3.84 -4.51
CA LEU A 95 -33.97 -4.56 -3.24
C LEU A 95 -34.11 -3.56 -2.08
N PRO A 96 -34.83 -3.91 -1.00
CA PRO A 96 -34.78 -3.18 0.26
C PRO A 96 -33.32 -2.99 0.71
N PRO A 97 -32.95 -1.85 1.33
CA PRO A 97 -31.55 -1.53 1.64
C PRO A 97 -30.81 -2.63 2.42
N GLU A 98 -31.47 -3.24 3.40
CA GLU A 98 -30.90 -4.31 4.23
C GLU A 98 -30.60 -5.57 3.40
N LEU A 99 -31.55 -5.96 2.55
CA LEU A 99 -31.38 -7.11 1.66
C LEU A 99 -30.33 -6.82 0.60
N LYS A 100 -30.32 -5.60 0.05
CA LYS A 100 -29.31 -5.14 -0.90
C LYS A 100 -27.91 -5.32 -0.32
N SER A 101 -27.64 -4.76 0.86
CA SER A 101 -26.30 -4.86 1.47
C SER A 101 -25.89 -6.30 1.76
N ALA A 102 -26.82 -7.15 2.21
CA ALA A 102 -26.54 -8.57 2.43
C ALA A 102 -26.22 -9.30 1.11
N THR A 103 -27.00 -9.06 0.06
CA THR A 103 -26.78 -9.64 -1.28
C THR A 103 -25.47 -9.15 -1.89
N GLU A 104 -25.17 -7.85 -1.81
CA GLU A 104 -23.90 -7.29 -2.30
C GLU A 104 -22.71 -7.94 -1.61
N LEU A 105 -22.75 -8.10 -0.28
CA LEU A 105 -21.68 -8.75 0.49
C LEU A 105 -21.52 -10.22 0.08
N GLU A 106 -22.62 -10.98 -0.03
CA GLU A 106 -22.59 -12.38 -0.45
C GLU A 106 -22.01 -12.54 -1.86
N CYS A 107 -22.46 -11.71 -2.82
CA CYS A 107 -21.94 -11.71 -4.18
C CYS A 107 -20.44 -11.35 -4.22
N LYS A 108 -19.98 -10.38 -3.43
CA LYS A 108 -18.55 -10.03 -3.34
C LYS A 108 -17.71 -11.19 -2.79
N ILE A 109 -18.22 -11.91 -1.78
CA ILE A 109 -17.54 -13.10 -1.23
C ILE A 109 -17.44 -14.19 -2.31
N LYS A 110 -18.53 -14.49 -3.01
CA LYS A 110 -18.56 -15.49 -4.09
C LYS A 110 -17.73 -15.10 -5.31
N ALA A 111 -17.62 -13.81 -5.60
CA ALA A 111 -16.79 -13.26 -6.67
C ALA A 111 -15.29 -13.16 -6.29
N GLU A 112 -14.88 -13.76 -5.17
CA GLU A 112 -13.47 -13.89 -4.74
C GLU A 112 -12.75 -12.59 -4.40
N TYR A 113 -13.47 -11.52 -4.03
CA TYR A 113 -12.83 -10.26 -3.59
C TYR A 113 -11.92 -10.42 -2.37
N ILE A 114 -12.15 -11.45 -1.54
CA ILE A 114 -11.26 -11.81 -0.41
C ILE A 114 -9.85 -12.12 -0.91
N GLY A 115 -9.72 -12.78 -2.07
CA GLY A 115 -8.42 -13.06 -2.69
C GLY A 115 -7.63 -11.79 -3.00
N ILE A 116 -8.31 -10.75 -3.50
CA ILE A 116 -7.68 -9.45 -3.77
C ILE A 116 -7.23 -8.80 -2.46
N PHE A 117 -8.06 -8.81 -1.41
CA PHE A 117 -7.65 -8.29 -0.10
C PHE A 117 -6.45 -9.04 0.49
N ASN A 118 -6.33 -10.35 0.28
CA ASN A 118 -5.17 -11.13 0.71
C ASN A 118 -3.89 -10.69 -0.02
N GLN A 119 -3.97 -10.49 -1.33
CA GLN A 119 -2.84 -9.96 -2.11
C GLN A 119 -2.46 -8.54 -1.67
N LEU A 120 -3.48 -7.70 -1.43
CA LEU A 120 -3.27 -6.34 -0.93
C LEU A 120 -2.62 -6.33 0.44
N GLU A 121 -2.99 -7.22 1.36
CA GLU A 121 -2.34 -7.31 2.66
C GLU A 121 -0.85 -7.64 2.55
N GLN A 122 -0.50 -8.60 1.67
CA GLN A 122 0.90 -8.93 1.41
C GLN A 122 1.67 -7.72 0.85
N VAL A 123 1.10 -7.02 -0.12
CA VAL A 123 1.74 -5.83 -0.71
C VAL A 123 1.84 -4.68 0.30
N CYS A 124 0.78 -4.46 1.08
CA CYS A 124 0.76 -3.43 2.11
C CYS A 124 1.75 -3.72 3.23
N ALA A 125 2.09 -4.98 3.51
CA ALA A 125 3.16 -5.32 4.44
C ALA A 125 4.51 -4.76 3.98
N TYR A 126 4.84 -4.80 2.68
CA TYR A 126 6.08 -4.17 2.17
C TYR A 126 6.07 -2.64 2.35
N ILE A 127 4.92 -2.01 2.14
CA ILE A 127 4.76 -0.55 2.22
C ILE A 127 4.81 -0.05 3.67
N SER A 128 4.14 -0.75 4.58
CA SER A 128 4.04 -0.39 5.99
C SER A 128 5.33 -0.63 6.77
N ASN A 129 6.15 -1.60 6.36
CA ASN A 129 7.47 -1.86 6.94
C ASN A 129 8.59 -1.08 6.23
N ASP A 130 8.26 -0.06 5.43
CA ASP A 130 9.20 0.80 4.69
C ASP A 130 10.24 0.00 3.85
N LEU A 131 9.84 -1.17 3.33
CA LEU A 131 10.68 -2.02 2.48
C LEU A 131 10.65 -1.61 0.99
N ILE A 132 10.02 -0.48 0.69
CA ILE A 132 9.84 0.10 -0.64
C ILE A 132 10.08 1.60 -0.61
N ILE A 133 10.29 2.19 -1.79
CA ILE A 133 10.38 3.63 -1.97
C ILE A 133 8.95 4.14 -2.21
N ASP A 134 8.32 4.71 -1.18
CA ASP A 134 6.91 5.14 -1.22
C ASP A 134 6.64 6.12 -2.37
N ASP A 135 7.59 7.01 -2.66
CA ASP A 135 7.44 7.99 -3.75
C ASP A 135 7.53 7.39 -5.16
N VAL A 136 8.01 6.15 -5.30
CA VAL A 136 7.97 5.40 -6.57
C VAL A 136 6.64 4.67 -6.72
N VAL A 137 6.15 4.07 -5.63
CA VAL A 137 4.94 3.24 -5.65
C VAL A 137 3.67 4.10 -5.63
N TYR A 138 3.58 5.04 -4.68
CA TYR A 138 2.38 5.83 -4.39
C TYR A 138 1.78 6.47 -5.64
N PRO A 139 2.51 7.23 -6.49
CA PRO A 139 1.91 7.94 -7.61
C PRO A 139 1.12 7.04 -8.57
N THR A 140 1.58 5.80 -8.74
CA THR A 140 1.02 4.85 -9.70
C THR A 140 -0.17 4.08 -9.14
N VAL A 141 -0.11 3.66 -7.88
CA VAL A 141 -1.09 2.68 -7.34
C VAL A 141 -2.11 3.27 -6.37
N HIS A 142 -1.81 4.39 -5.71
CA HIS A 142 -2.61 4.88 -4.58
C HIS A 142 -4.09 5.10 -4.94
N SER A 143 -4.37 5.65 -6.13
CA SER A 143 -5.73 5.97 -6.56
C SER A 143 -6.58 4.73 -6.81
N VAL A 144 -5.98 3.64 -7.31
CA VAL A 144 -6.67 2.37 -7.53
C VAL A 144 -6.91 1.70 -6.19
N PHE A 145 -5.89 1.63 -5.34
CA PHE A 145 -5.98 1.05 -4.02
C PHE A 145 -7.04 1.71 -3.14
N ILE A 146 -7.00 3.04 -2.99
CA ILE A 146 -7.97 3.79 -2.17
C ILE A 146 -9.39 3.56 -2.69
N ARG A 147 -9.62 3.68 -4.01
CA ARG A 147 -10.95 3.48 -4.59
C ARG A 147 -11.46 2.06 -4.42
N PHE A 148 -10.59 1.06 -4.51
CA PHE A 148 -10.95 -0.32 -4.26
C PHE A 148 -11.38 -0.51 -2.80
N CYS A 149 -10.56 -0.08 -1.84
CA CYS A 149 -10.91 -0.17 -0.42
C CYS A 149 -12.21 0.57 -0.10
N ASP A 150 -12.41 1.78 -0.63
CA ASP A 150 -13.62 2.58 -0.38
C ASP A 150 -14.88 1.94 -0.98
N ARG A 151 -14.76 1.33 -2.16
CA ARG A 151 -15.89 0.64 -2.82
C ARG A 151 -16.28 -0.65 -2.09
N HIS A 152 -15.33 -1.30 -1.44
CA HIS A 152 -15.49 -2.59 -0.78
C HIS A 152 -15.29 -2.50 0.73
N ASP A 153 -15.60 -1.34 1.32
CA ASP A 153 -15.46 -1.08 2.76
C ASP A 153 -16.36 -2.00 3.59
N ASP A 154 -17.54 -2.33 3.08
CA ASP A 154 -18.46 -3.32 3.68
C ASP A 154 -17.81 -4.70 3.83
N LEU A 155 -17.11 -5.16 2.78
CA LEU A 155 -16.38 -6.43 2.81
C LEU A 155 -15.14 -6.33 3.71
N LEU A 156 -14.36 -5.26 3.61
CA LEU A 156 -13.19 -5.06 4.47
C LEU A 156 -13.59 -5.07 5.95
N ASN A 157 -14.63 -4.32 6.32
CA ASN A 157 -15.19 -4.30 7.66
C ASN A 157 -15.72 -5.68 8.09
N HIS A 158 -16.32 -6.45 7.18
CA HIS A 158 -16.76 -7.82 7.47
C HIS A 158 -15.57 -8.72 7.82
N LEU A 159 -14.47 -8.62 7.05
CA LEU A 159 -13.26 -9.42 7.22
C LEU A 159 -12.49 -9.09 8.51
N THR A 160 -12.69 -7.91 9.08
CA THR A 160 -11.94 -7.42 10.26
C THR A 160 -12.73 -7.49 11.57
N LYS A 161 -13.92 -8.11 11.59
CA LYS A 161 -14.80 -8.16 12.77
C LYS A 161 -14.25 -8.99 13.94
N ASP A 162 -13.56 -10.09 13.66
CA ASP A 162 -13.29 -11.14 14.68
C ASP A 162 -11.81 -11.29 15.08
N SER A 163 -10.90 -10.48 14.52
CA SER A 163 -9.48 -10.40 14.91
C SER A 163 -8.83 -9.22 14.16
N THR A 164 -7.51 -9.04 14.23
CA THR A 164 -6.76 -8.03 13.43
C THR A 164 -6.26 -8.50 12.03
N PRO A 165 -7.01 -9.24 11.18
CA PRO A 165 -6.65 -9.40 9.77
C PRO A 165 -6.56 -8.05 9.06
N TYR A 166 -5.78 -8.00 7.98
CA TYR A 166 -5.68 -6.83 7.09
C TYR A 166 -5.16 -5.56 7.75
N LYS A 167 -4.34 -5.69 8.82
CA LYS A 167 -3.75 -4.55 9.52
C LYS A 167 -2.96 -3.66 8.57
N HIS A 168 -2.14 -4.26 7.71
CA HIS A 168 -1.29 -3.47 6.82
C HIS A 168 -2.13 -2.74 5.75
N VAL A 169 -3.22 -3.35 5.26
CA VAL A 169 -4.20 -2.66 4.40
C VAL A 169 -4.73 -1.41 5.09
N HIS A 170 -5.16 -1.51 6.34
CA HIS A 170 -5.66 -0.34 7.09
C HIS A 170 -4.59 0.74 7.29
N ASP A 171 -3.38 0.34 7.68
CA ASP A 171 -2.26 1.27 7.90
C ASP A 171 -1.90 2.04 6.63
N VAL A 172 -1.80 1.33 5.49
CA VAL A 172 -1.51 1.94 4.19
C VAL A 172 -2.68 2.78 3.70
N LEU A 173 -3.93 2.33 3.86
CA LEU A 173 -5.13 3.08 3.49
C LEU A 173 -5.20 4.41 4.24
N TYR A 174 -4.97 4.40 5.54
CA TYR A 174 -4.93 5.62 6.34
C TYR A 174 -3.78 6.55 5.91
N LYS A 175 -2.56 6.01 5.77
CA LYS A 175 -1.37 6.76 5.33
C LYS A 175 -1.61 7.44 3.98
N TRP A 176 -2.12 6.70 3.00
CA TRP A 176 -2.29 7.18 1.63
C TRP A 176 -3.52 8.07 1.45
N LYS A 177 -4.64 7.84 2.16
CA LYS A 177 -5.77 8.79 2.18
C LYS A 177 -5.31 10.15 2.69
N ARG A 178 -4.59 10.18 3.81
CA ARG A 178 -4.04 11.43 4.37
C ARG A 178 -3.07 12.12 3.41
N LYS A 179 -2.21 11.36 2.70
CA LYS A 179 -1.31 11.90 1.66
C LYS A 179 -2.10 12.48 0.48
N SER A 180 -3.16 11.79 0.04
CA SER A 180 -4.04 12.21 -1.07
C SER A 180 -4.84 13.47 -0.72
N ASP A 181 -5.43 13.53 0.48
CA ASP A 181 -6.17 14.71 0.97
C ASP A 181 -5.27 15.94 1.03
N ARG A 182 -4.04 15.78 1.54
CA ARG A 182 -3.06 16.86 1.56
C ARG A 182 -2.73 17.36 0.15
N GLN A 183 -2.46 16.45 -0.79
CA GLN A 183 -2.17 16.82 -2.19
C GLN A 183 -3.35 17.55 -2.84
N MET A 184 -4.59 17.13 -2.54
CA MET A 184 -5.79 17.83 -3.03
C MET A 184 -5.89 19.25 -2.47
N LEU A 185 -5.67 19.43 -1.16
CA LEU A 185 -5.71 20.74 -0.51
C LEU A 185 -4.60 21.67 -1.03
N GLU A 186 -3.39 21.15 -1.23
CA GLU A 186 -2.27 21.91 -1.83
C GLU A 186 -2.62 22.38 -3.24
N LYS A 187 -3.19 21.51 -4.07
CA LYS A 187 -3.65 21.88 -5.41
C LYS A 187 -4.75 22.94 -5.39
N GLN A 188 -5.72 22.81 -4.49
CA GLN A 188 -6.78 23.82 -4.32
C GLN A 188 -6.22 25.17 -3.90
N LYS A 189 -5.24 25.19 -2.99
CA LYS A 189 -4.56 26.41 -2.57
C LYS A 189 -3.85 27.08 -3.75
N GLU A 190 -3.08 26.32 -4.53
CA GLU A 190 -2.40 26.86 -5.72
C GLU A 190 -3.38 27.45 -6.74
N ASP A 191 -4.52 26.79 -6.95
CA ASP A 191 -5.55 27.28 -7.88
C ASP A 191 -6.21 28.57 -7.39
N VAL A 192 -6.42 28.71 -6.07
CA VAL A 192 -6.91 29.94 -5.45
C VAL A 192 -5.87 31.05 -5.57
N ASP A 193 -4.60 30.78 -5.28
CA ASP A 193 -3.52 31.76 -5.38
C ASP A 193 -3.35 32.27 -6.83
N LYS A 194 -3.45 31.38 -7.82
CA LYS A 194 -3.45 31.74 -9.24
C LYS A 194 -4.65 32.62 -9.62
N LYS A 195 -5.84 32.35 -9.06
CA LYS A 195 -7.03 33.19 -9.30
C LYS A 195 -6.88 34.57 -8.65
N LEU A 196 -6.35 34.64 -7.43
CA LEU A 196 -6.08 35.90 -6.74
C LEU A 196 -5.03 36.74 -7.48
N ALA A 197 -3.99 36.12 -8.02
CA ALA A 197 -2.97 36.81 -8.82
C ALA A 197 -3.53 37.41 -10.12
N LYS A 198 -4.59 36.83 -10.70
CA LYS A 198 -5.28 37.37 -11.89
C LYS A 198 -6.25 38.51 -11.58
N LEU A 199 -6.59 38.72 -10.31
CA LEU A 199 -7.49 39.79 -9.85
C LEU A 199 -6.72 41.04 -9.37
N LYS A 200 -5.39 40.95 -9.27
CA LYS A 200 -4.49 42.07 -9.00
C LYS A 200 -3.92 42.61 -10.30
#